data_AF-A0A1Q7LFK3-F1
#
_entry.id   AF-A0A1Q7LFK3-F1
#
_cell.length_a   1.000
_cell.length_b   1.000
_cell.length_c   1.000
_cell.angle_alpha   90.00
_cell.angle_beta   90.00
_cell.angle_gamma   90.00
#
_symmetry.space_group_name_H-M   'P 1'
#
loop_
_entity.id
_entity.type
_entity.pdbx_description
1 polymer ?
#
loop_
_entity_poly.entity_id
_entity_poly.type
_entity_poly.pdbx_seq_one_letter_code
_entity_poly.pdbx_strand_id
1 'polypeptide(L)'
;MNRNLFARAIAILLLGMLFASYTNHDQQKWRRLGRDAFVAHELERFDRFIARPQPLVVIAFATFFVVGLLFGFYELIVYVLSAVLKSSAPAQAGPPGSMSVPLS
;
A
#
# COMPACT_ATOMS: atom_id res chain seq x y z
N MET A 1 -16.15 -2.92 -15.96
CA MET A 1 -14.79 -2.87 -15.39
C MET A 1 -14.66 -3.95 -14.32
N ASN A 2 -13.68 -4.84 -14.42
CA ASN A 2 -13.50 -5.90 -13.41
C ASN A 2 -13.17 -5.27 -12.07
N ARG A 3 -14.06 -5.43 -11.08
CA ARG A 3 -13.91 -4.87 -9.72
C ARG A 3 -12.56 -5.23 -9.09
N ASN A 4 -12.05 -6.44 -9.37
CA ASN A 4 -10.73 -6.89 -8.92
C ASN A 4 -9.56 -6.10 -9.54
N LEU A 5 -9.61 -5.79 -10.84
CA LEU A 5 -8.56 -4.97 -11.48
C LEU A 5 -8.57 -3.54 -10.94
N PHE A 6 -9.76 -2.99 -10.69
CA PHE A 6 -9.91 -1.66 -10.13
C PHE A 6 -9.39 -1.57 -8.69
N ALA A 7 -9.72 -2.54 -7.84
CA ALA A 7 -9.20 -2.61 -6.46
C ALA A 7 -7.67 -2.73 -6.42
N ARG A 8 -7.09 -3.55 -7.30
CA ARG A 8 -5.62 -3.71 -7.42
C ARG A 8 -4.94 -2.42 -7.90
N ALA A 9 -5.51 -1.74 -8.90
CA ALA A 9 -4.98 -0.46 -9.38
C ALA A 9 -4.98 0.61 -8.28
N ILE A 10 -6.07 0.71 -7.49
CA ILE A 10 -6.15 1.60 -6.34
C ILE A 10 -5.12 1.22 -5.27
N ALA A 11 -4.97 -0.08 -4.97
CA ALA A 11 -4.01 -0.53 -3.98
C ALA A 11 -2.57 -0.13 -4.33
N ILE A 12 -2.17 -0.27 -5.60
CA ILE A 12 -0.85 0.16 -6.08
C ILE A 12 -0.68 1.67 -5.91
N LEU A 13 -1.69 2.45 -6.28
CA LEU A 13 -1.66 3.92 -6.14
C LEU A 13 -1.53 4.34 -4.68
N LEU A 14 -2.30 3.73 -3.77
CA LEU A 14 -2.23 4.02 -2.34
C LEU A 14 -0.87 3.66 -1.76
N LEU A 15 -0.31 2.50 -2.11
CA LEU A 15 1.00 2.07 -1.64
C LEU A 15 2.10 3.02 -2.12
N GLY A 16 2.05 3.41 -3.40
CA GLY A 16 2.98 4.38 -3.98
C GLY A 16 2.88 5.76 -3.33
N MET A 17 1.65 6.24 -3.08
CA MET A 17 1.41 7.53 -2.44
C MET A 17 1.89 7.54 -0.98
N LEU A 18 1.69 6.45 -0.25
CA LEU A 18 2.19 6.28 1.11
C LEU A 18 3.73 6.35 1.14
N PHE A 19 4.39 5.63 0.23
CA PHE A 19 5.85 5.62 0.13
C PHE A 19 6.43 6.99 -0.25
N ALA A 20 5.80 7.68 -1.20
CA ALA A 20 6.18 9.02 -1.61
C ALA A 20 6.01 10.02 -0.45
N SER A 21 4.89 9.94 0.28
CA SER A 21 4.63 10.79 1.44
C SER A 21 5.65 10.57 2.55
N TYR A 22 5.94 9.31 2.88
CA TYR A 22 6.95 8.95 3.88
C TYR A 22 8.32 9.53 3.52
N THR A 23 8.77 9.32 2.28
CA THR A 23 10.07 9.80 1.80
C THR A 23 10.14 11.32 1.82
N ASN A 24 9.08 12.00 1.37
CA ASN A 24 9.00 13.46 1.39
C ASN A 24 9.04 14.01 2.82
N HIS A 25 8.32 13.38 3.76
CA HIS A 25 8.31 13.81 5.16
C HIS A 25 9.70 13.66 5.79
N ASP A 26 10.38 12.53 5.56
CA ASP A 26 11.73 12.30 6.06
C ASP A 26 12.72 13.32 5.49
N GLN A 27 12.70 13.55 4.17
CA GLN A 27 13.53 14.59 3.56
C GLN A 27 13.25 15.99 4.12
N GLN A 28 11.98 16.35 4.32
CA GLN A 28 11.64 17.65 4.90
C GLN A 28 12.13 17.78 6.33
N LYS A 29 12.01 16.73 7.13
CA LYS A 29 12.53 16.70 8.51
C LYS A 29 14.02 17.01 8.53
N TRP A 30 14.82 16.33 7.71
CA TRP A 30 16.27 16.53 7.67
C TRP A 30 16.68 17.87 7.04
N ARG A 31 15.95 18.35 6.03
CA ARG A 31 16.19 19.68 5.43
C ARG A 31 15.95 20.83 6.43
N ARG A 32 14.98 20.67 7.35
CA ARG A 32 14.69 21.69 8.38
C ARG A 32 15.80 21.82 9.43
N LEU A 33 16.60 20.78 9.64
CA LEU A 33 17.70 20.78 10.61
C LEU A 33 18.96 21.52 10.11
N GLY A 34 18.94 22.00 8.86
CA GLY A 34 20.04 22.74 8.26
C GLY A 34 20.94 21.88 7.37
N ARG A 35 21.77 22.55 6.55
CA ARG A 35 22.60 21.90 5.53
C ARG A 35 23.54 20.86 6.12
N ASP A 36 24.25 21.21 7.18
CA ASP A 36 25.31 20.36 7.71
C ASP A 36 24.73 19.09 8.37
N ALA A 37 23.56 19.20 9.02
CA ALA A 37 22.82 18.05 9.54
C ALA A 37 22.30 17.13 8.43
N PHE A 38 21.80 17.70 7.33
CA PHE A 38 21.37 16.92 6.17
C PHE A 38 22.53 16.17 5.52
N VAL A 39 23.68 16.83 5.32
CA VAL A 39 24.88 16.21 4.74
C VAL A 39 25.43 15.11 5.65
N ALA A 40 25.50 15.34 6.95
CA ALA A 40 25.94 14.30 7.90
C ALA A 40 25.04 13.07 7.88
N HIS A 41 23.71 13.26 7.79
CA HIS A 41 22.75 12.17 7.69
C HIS A 41 22.92 11.35 6.40
N GLU A 42 23.05 12.02 5.25
CA GLU A 42 23.27 11.34 3.97
C GLU A 42 24.64 10.63 3.92
N LEU A 43 25.68 11.20 4.53
CA LEU A 43 26.99 10.56 4.62
C LEU A 43 26.94 9.29 5.47
N GLU A 44 26.28 9.32 6.63
CA GLU A 44 26.09 8.14 7.48
C GLU A 44 25.33 7.03 6.73
N ARG A 45 24.29 7.44 5.98
CA ARG A 45 23.48 6.53 5.18
C ARG A 45 24.32 5.88 4.08
N PHE A 46 25.13 6.67 3.36
CA PHE A 46 26.05 6.17 2.34
C PHE A 46 27.04 5.17 2.95
N ASP A 47 27.66 5.50 4.07
CA ASP A 47 28.63 4.62 4.71
C ASP A 47 28.02 3.29 5.16
N ARG A 48 26.78 3.33 5.67
CA ARG A 48 26.09 2.14 6.18
C ARG A 48 25.62 1.21 5.05
N PHE A 49 25.15 1.76 3.94
CA PHE A 49 24.47 1.00 2.88
C PHE A 49 25.30 0.81 1.60
N ILE A 50 26.31 1.64 1.35
CA ILE A 50 27.06 1.66 0.09
C ILE A 50 28.56 1.42 0.32
N ALA A 51 29.19 2.16 1.22
CA ALA A 51 30.65 2.07 1.41
C ALA A 51 31.10 0.76 2.07
N ARG A 52 30.23 0.12 2.85
CA ARG A 52 30.52 -1.16 3.50
C ARG A 52 29.87 -2.31 2.74
N PRO A 53 30.66 -3.22 2.13
CA PRO A 53 30.10 -4.39 1.47
C PRO A 53 29.39 -5.26 2.51
N GLN A 54 28.06 -5.32 2.42
CA GLN A 54 27.29 -6.21 3.28
C GLN A 54 27.30 -7.63 2.72
N PRO A 55 27.23 -8.66 3.58
CA PRO A 55 27.15 -10.04 3.12
C PRO A 55 25.93 -10.21 2.22
N LEU A 56 26.12 -10.80 1.05
CA LEU A 56 25.04 -10.97 0.05
C LEU A 56 23.85 -11.74 0.63
N VAL A 57 24.11 -12.67 1.55
CA VAL A 57 23.08 -13.40 2.31
C VAL A 57 22.21 -12.45 3.14
N VAL A 58 22.81 -11.49 3.84
CA VAL A 58 22.06 -10.51 4.67
C VAL A 58 21.20 -9.63 3.78
N ILE A 59 21.73 -9.17 2.64
CA ILE A 59 20.97 -8.39 1.66
C ILE A 59 19.79 -9.21 1.13
N ALA A 60 20.02 -10.47 0.74
CA ALA A 60 18.99 -11.34 0.20
C ALA A 60 17.85 -11.59 1.21
N PHE A 61 18.18 -11.88 2.48
CA PHE A 61 17.17 -12.02 3.53
C PHE A 61 16.42 -10.71 3.77
N ALA A 62 17.12 -9.58 3.90
CA ALA A 62 16.48 -8.29 4.10
C ALA A 62 15.53 -7.95 2.94
N THR A 63 15.96 -8.15 1.70
CA THR A 63 15.10 -7.95 0.52
C THR A 63 13.90 -8.88 0.54
N PHE A 64 14.08 -10.16 0.86
CA PHE A 64 12.97 -11.11 0.94
C PHE A 64 11.91 -10.68 1.96
N PHE A 65 12.34 -10.28 3.16
CA PHE A 65 11.44 -9.78 4.19
C PHE A 65 10.73 -8.49 3.78
N VAL A 66 11.45 -7.52 3.21
CA VAL A 66 10.87 -6.24 2.75
C VAL A 66 9.85 -6.49 1.64
N VAL A 67 10.17 -7.32 0.65
CA VAL A 67 9.26 -7.65 -0.44
C VAL A 67 8.04 -8.42 0.07
N GLY A 68 8.24 -9.40 0.96
CA GLY A 68 7.14 -10.16 1.56
C GLY A 68 6.19 -9.25 2.36
N LEU A 69 6.75 -8.31 3.11
CA LEU A 69 5.97 -7.33 3.89
C LEU A 69 5.20 -6.37 2.97
N LEU A 70 5.83 -5.86 1.92
CA LEU A 70 5.15 -5.05 0.89
C LEU A 70 4.01 -5.81 0.22
N PHE A 71 4.22 -7.08 -0.11
CA PHE A 71 3.19 -7.93 -0.70
C PHE A 71 2.03 -8.17 0.28
N GLY A 72 2.33 -8.43 1.55
CA GLY A 72 1.32 -8.56 2.61
C GLY A 72 0.49 -7.29 2.79
N PHE A 73 1.12 -6.11 2.81
CA PHE A 73 0.40 -4.83 2.88
C PHE A 73 -0.47 -4.59 1.64
N TYR A 74 0.04 -4.92 0.46
CA TYR A 74 -0.73 -4.83 -0.78
C TYR A 74 -1.98 -5.71 -0.75
N GLU A 75 -1.84 -6.99 -0.38
CA GLU A 75 -2.98 -7.92 -0.25
C GLU A 75 -3.98 -7.44 0.80
N LEU A 76 -3.51 -6.93 1.94
CA LEU A 76 -4.37 -6.37 2.98
C LEU A 76 -5.21 -5.19 2.45
N ILE A 77 -4.59 -4.27 1.70
CA ILE A 77 -5.29 -3.13 1.09
C ILE A 77 -6.32 -3.62 0.08
N VAL A 78 -5.97 -4.58 -0.78
CA VAL A 78 -6.90 -5.18 -1.76
C VAL A 78 -8.08 -5.85 -1.07
N TYR A 79 -7.83 -6.59 0.02
CA TYR A 79 -8.87 -7.24 0.82
C TYR A 79 -9.85 -6.21 1.40
N VAL A 80 -9.33 -5.16 2.05
CA VAL A 80 -10.14 -4.08 2.62
C VAL A 80 -10.97 -3.37 1.55
N LEU A 81 -10.35 -3.00 0.42
CA LEU A 81 -11.05 -2.37 -0.71
C LEU A 81 -12.16 -3.26 -1.27
N SER A 82 -11.88 -4.55 -1.45
CA SER A 82 -12.86 -5.51 -1.97
C SER A 82 -14.03 -5.70 -1.00
N ALA A 83 -13.77 -5.74 0.30
CA ALA A 83 -14.80 -5.81 1.33
C ALA A 83 -15.70 -4.56 1.33
N VAL A 84 -15.11 -3.36 1.26
CA VAL A 84 -15.85 -2.10 1.19
C VAL A 84 -16.69 -2.01 -0.08
N LEU A 85 -16.12 -2.33 -1.25
CA LEU A 85 -16.84 -2.29 -2.53
C LEU A 85 -17.96 -3.33 -2.64
N LYS A 86 -17.90 -4.41 -1.86
CA LYS A 86 -18.98 -5.40 -1.75
C LYS A 86 -20.12 -4.89 -0.88
N SER A 87 -19.84 -4.17 0.22
CA SER A 87 -20.88 -3.61 1.09
C SER A 87 -21.60 -2.41 0.48
N SER A 88 -20.99 -1.70 -0.48
CA SER A 88 -21.62 -0.57 -1.18
C SER A 88 -22.56 -0.99 -2.32
N ALA A 89 -22.68 -2.29 -2.63
CA ALA A 89 -23.70 -2.75 -3.56
C ALA A 89 -25.05 -2.71 -2.85
N PRO A 90 -26.02 -1.86 -3.28
CA PRO A 90 -27.31 -1.81 -2.62
C PRO A 90 -27.92 -3.21 -2.64
N ALA A 91 -28.40 -3.64 -1.48
CA ALA A 91 -29.25 -4.81 -1.35
C ALA A 91 -30.28 -4.73 -2.47
N GLN A 92 -30.32 -5.76 -3.33
CA GLN A 92 -31.39 -5.91 -4.30
C GLN A 92 -32.69 -5.84 -3.52
N ALA A 93 -33.40 -4.71 -3.62
CA ALA A 93 -34.80 -4.63 -3.30
C ALA A 93 -35.47 -5.60 -4.28
N GLY A 94 -35.77 -6.81 -3.80
CA GLY A 94 -36.53 -7.79 -4.55
C GLY A 94 -37.82 -7.13 -5.06
N PRO A 95 -38.26 -7.42 -6.30
CA PRO A 95 -39.43 -6.79 -6.86
C PRO A 95 -40.65 -7.06 -5.95
N PRO A 96 -41.36 -6.02 -5.46
CA PRO A 96 -42.62 -6.20 -4.74
C PRO A 96 -43.68 -6.55 -5.79
N GLY A 97 -43.82 -7.83 -6.13
CA GLY A 97 -44.65 -8.19 -7.30
C GLY A 97 -45.11 -9.63 -7.44
N SER A 98 -44.93 -10.50 -6.45
CA SER A 98 -45.51 -11.86 -6.48
C SER A 98 -46.59 -12.03 -5.41
N MET A 99 -47.60 -11.16 -5.45
CA MET A 99 -48.88 -11.46 -4.81
C MET A 99 -49.73 -12.19 -5.86
N SER A 100 -49.64 -13.52 -5.85
CA SER A 100 -50.46 -14.42 -6.64
C SER A 100 -51.94 -14.19 -6.30
N VAL A 101 -52.71 -13.75 -7.29
CA VAL A 101 -54.17 -13.71 -7.25
C VAL A 101 -54.68 -15.15 -7.16
N PRO A 102 -55.47 -15.54 -6.13
CA PRO A 102 -56.19 -16.81 -6.18
C PRO A 102 -57.33 -16.69 -7.19
N LEU A 103 -57.22 -17.44 -8.29
CA LEU A 103 -58.34 -17.80 -9.15
C LEU A 103 -59.20 -18.83 -8.39
N SER A 104 -60.32 -18.37 -7.84
CA SER A 104 -61.56 -19.14 -7.62
C SER A 104 -62.65 -18.23 -7.07
#